data_AF-A0A165SH87-F1
#
_entry.id   AF-A0A165SH87-F1
#
_cell.length_a   1.000
_cell.length_b   1.000
_cell.length_c   1.000
_cell.angle_alpha   90.00
_cell.angle_beta   90.00
_cell.angle_gamma   90.00
#
_symmetry.space_group_name_H-M   'P 1'
#
loop_
_entity.id
_entity.type
_entity.pdbx_description
1 polymer ?
#
loop_
_entity_poly.entity_id
_entity_poly.type
_entity_poly.pdbx_seq_one_letter_code
_entity_poly.pdbx_strand_id
1 'polypeptide(L)'
;MSGSGHQKYAYSSGASSSPGGSSTDSRRQQTTPVVDVPAAVQNLLLATKRLQEILRQWSLMQASETQVSDVYVQLGNEFNIMVTAFARYNIDMSDVYAVPKELRTVLEQCLAEDPSQQVLEQHMPTVRQILYNLLEGLKSKQNDYWRVAGGRRH
;
A
#
# COMPACT_ATOMS: atom_id res chain seq x y z
N MET A 1 56.40 64.41 19.33
CA MET A 1 57.51 63.63 18.73
C MET A 1 56.90 62.75 17.64
N SER A 2 57.61 62.66 16.52
CA SER A 2 57.36 62.05 15.20
C SER A 2 56.43 60.82 15.13
N GLY A 3 55.74 60.50 14.02
CA GLY A 3 55.89 61.00 12.66
C GLY A 3 54.92 60.36 11.65
N SER A 4 55.06 60.85 10.41
CA SER A 4 54.38 60.50 9.16
C SER A 4 54.29 59.01 8.82
N GLY A 5 53.32 58.64 7.96
CA GLY A 5 53.54 57.51 7.05
C GLY A 5 52.35 56.98 6.23
N HIS A 6 52.29 57.42 4.98
CA HIS A 6 52.13 56.63 3.75
C HIS A 6 50.87 55.80 3.42
N GLN A 7 50.24 56.25 2.33
CA GLN A 7 49.96 55.57 1.04
C GLN A 7 49.18 54.24 0.94
N LYS A 8 48.12 54.41 0.15
CA LYS A 8 47.26 53.53 -0.65
C LYS A 8 47.98 52.39 -1.38
N TYR A 9 47.41 51.18 -1.31
CA TYR A 9 47.51 50.12 -2.34
C TYR A 9 46.19 49.35 -2.44
N ALA A 10 45.91 48.86 -3.66
CA ALA A 10 44.68 48.27 -4.14
C ALA A 10 44.45 46.80 -3.74
N TYR A 11 43.22 46.30 -3.93
CA TYR A 11 42.98 45.02 -4.63
C TYR A 11 41.52 44.88 -5.10
N SER A 12 41.37 44.20 -6.23
CA SER A 12 40.17 43.88 -7.00
C SER A 12 39.43 42.62 -6.49
N SER A 13 38.11 42.54 -6.68
CA SER A 13 37.29 41.31 -6.80
C SER A 13 35.89 41.74 -7.27
N GLY A 14 35.38 41.37 -8.44
CA GLY A 14 34.91 40.03 -8.78
C GLY A 14 33.39 39.98 -8.66
N ALA A 15 32.65 40.51 -9.64
CA ALA A 15 31.19 40.47 -9.67
C ALA A 15 30.71 39.26 -10.47
N SER A 16 30.24 38.23 -9.77
CA SER A 16 29.49 37.11 -10.36
C SER A 16 28.05 37.14 -9.82
N SER A 17 27.12 37.51 -10.68
CA SER A 17 25.68 37.44 -10.46
C SER A 17 25.18 36.00 -10.63
N SER A 18 24.60 35.42 -9.57
CA SER A 18 23.82 34.18 -9.64
C SER A 18 22.32 34.51 -9.60
N PRO A 19 21.50 34.05 -10.56
CA PRO A 19 20.05 34.22 -10.49
C PRO A 19 19.38 33.08 -9.71
N GLY A 20 18.40 33.48 -8.88
CA GLY A 20 17.12 32.81 -8.62
C GLY A 20 17.10 31.29 -8.44
N GLY A 21 17.08 30.84 -7.19
CA GLY A 21 16.62 29.50 -6.84
C GLY A 21 15.09 29.41 -7.00
N SER A 22 14.64 28.81 -8.09
CA SER A 22 13.28 28.30 -8.21
C SER A 22 13.19 26.96 -7.48
N SER A 23 12.60 26.96 -6.28
CA SER A 23 12.20 25.75 -5.59
C SER A 23 11.05 25.09 -6.36
N THR A 24 11.38 24.22 -7.31
CA THR A 24 10.43 23.22 -7.79
C THR A 24 10.30 22.16 -6.71
N ASP A 25 9.31 22.37 -5.83
CA ASP A 25 8.70 21.31 -5.02
C ASP A 25 8.21 20.23 -5.97
N SER A 26 9.11 19.29 -6.29
CA SER A 26 8.79 18.11 -7.05
C SER A 26 8.16 17.14 -6.07
N ARG A 27 6.91 17.46 -5.71
CA ARG A 27 5.94 16.54 -5.13
C ARG A 27 6.14 15.20 -5.80
N ARG A 28 6.75 14.27 -5.07
CA ARG A 28 6.90 12.86 -5.45
C ARG A 28 5.51 12.35 -5.77
N GLN A 29 5.11 12.46 -7.03
CA GLN A 29 4.02 11.68 -7.59
C GLN A 29 4.55 10.26 -7.53
N GLN A 30 4.14 9.56 -6.48
CA GLN A 30 4.29 8.12 -6.41
C GLN A 30 3.41 7.59 -7.53
N THR A 31 4.01 7.48 -8.72
CA THR A 31 3.41 6.81 -9.87
C THR A 31 3.22 5.37 -9.44
N THR A 32 2.05 5.07 -8.89
CA THR A 32 1.65 3.69 -8.65
C THR A 32 1.83 2.96 -9.97
N PRO A 33 2.67 1.90 -10.03
CA PRO A 33 2.90 1.18 -11.26
C PRO A 33 1.54 0.79 -11.85
N VAL A 34 1.39 0.96 -13.16
CA VAL A 34 0.17 0.62 -13.88
C VAL A 34 0.10 -0.91 -13.90
N VAL A 35 -0.52 -1.51 -12.89
CA VAL A 35 -0.67 -2.96 -12.78
C VAL A 35 -1.92 -3.38 -13.55
N ASP A 36 -1.79 -4.42 -14.38
CA ASP A 36 -2.94 -5.03 -15.06
C ASP A 36 -3.81 -5.80 -14.06
N VAL A 37 -5.11 -5.94 -14.37
CA VAL A 37 -6.09 -6.62 -13.51
C VAL A 37 -5.62 -8.01 -13.05
N PRO A 38 -5.13 -8.92 -13.93
CA PRO A 38 -4.68 -10.25 -13.48
C PRO A 38 -3.52 -10.20 -12.48
N ALA A 39 -2.55 -9.30 -12.69
CA ALA A 39 -1.41 -9.14 -11.80
C ALA A 39 -1.83 -8.53 -10.45
N ALA A 40 -2.73 -7.55 -10.44
CA ALA A 40 -3.26 -6.97 -9.21
C ALA A 40 -4.06 -8.00 -8.38
N VAL A 41 -4.87 -8.84 -9.05
CA VAL A 41 -5.55 -9.97 -8.39
C VAL A 41 -4.54 -10.95 -7.80
N GLN A 42 -3.52 -11.35 -8.56
CA GLN A 42 -2.50 -12.29 -8.09
C GLN A 42 -1.78 -11.75 -6.84
N ASN A 43 -1.41 -10.46 -6.82
CA ASN A 43 -0.76 -9.85 -5.67
C ASN A 43 -1.67 -9.83 -4.43
N LEU A 44 -2.95 -9.51 -4.60
CA LEU A 44 -3.93 -9.54 -3.51
C LEU A 44 -4.12 -10.96 -2.93
N LEU A 45 -4.14 -11.99 -3.79
CA LEU A 45 -4.18 -13.39 -3.35
C LEU A 45 -2.93 -13.78 -2.57
N LEU A 46 -1.75 -13.33 -2.99
CA LEU A 46 -0.50 -13.57 -2.27
C LEU A 46 -0.48 -12.85 -0.91
N ALA A 47 -0.92 -11.59 -0.86
CA ALA A 47 -1.04 -10.84 0.39
C ALA A 47 -2.01 -11.52 1.38
N THR A 48 -3.12 -12.04 0.86
CA THR A 48 -4.09 -12.83 1.65
C THR A 48 -3.47 -14.08 2.26
N LYS A 49 -2.68 -14.83 1.49
CA LYS A 49 -1.96 -16.01 2.00
C LYS A 49 -0.91 -15.63 3.06
N ARG A 50 -0.20 -14.52 2.86
CA ARG A 50 0.77 -14.00 3.84
C ARG A 50 0.09 -13.61 5.15
N LEU A 51 -1.10 -13.01 5.09
CA LEU A 51 -1.88 -12.68 6.28
C LEU A 51 -2.27 -13.93 7.07
N GLN A 52 -2.71 -15.00 6.40
CA GLN A 52 -3.02 -16.27 7.08
C GLN A 52 -1.77 -16.87 7.75
N GLU A 53 -0.63 -16.86 7.07
CA GLU A 53 0.60 -17.42 7.62
C GLU A 53 1.13 -16.61 8.81
N ILE A 54 1.14 -15.27 8.74
CA ILE A 54 1.62 -14.43 9.85
C ILE A 54 0.71 -14.54 11.07
N LEU A 55 -0.61 -14.71 10.88
CA LEU A 55 -1.54 -14.98 11.97
C LEU A 55 -1.26 -16.33 12.65
N ARG A 56 -0.93 -17.36 11.87
CA ARG A 56 -0.52 -18.66 12.39
C ARG A 56 0.77 -18.53 13.20
N GLN A 57 1.77 -17.80 12.70
CA GLN A 57 3.02 -17.53 13.42
C GLN A 57 2.79 -16.72 14.70
N TRP A 58 1.91 -15.72 14.66
CA TRP A 58 1.51 -14.93 15.83
C TRP A 58 0.91 -15.81 16.93
N SER A 59 0.02 -16.75 16.58
CA SER A 59 -0.56 -17.70 17.54
C SER A 59 0.45 -18.64 18.21
N LEU A 60 1.63 -18.81 17.60
CA LEU A 60 2.75 -19.59 18.12
C LEU A 60 3.78 -18.72 18.85
N MET A 61 3.48 -17.43 19.06
CA MET A 61 4.39 -16.41 19.58
C MET A 61 5.67 -16.25 18.73
N GLN A 62 5.60 -16.58 17.44
CA GLN A 62 6.69 -16.47 16.47
C GLN A 62 6.63 -15.18 15.64
N ALA A 63 5.54 -14.43 15.74
CA ALA A 63 5.37 -13.12 15.14
C ALA A 63 4.70 -12.16 16.12
N SER A 64 5.00 -10.86 15.99
CA SER A 64 4.39 -9.81 16.79
C SER A 64 3.10 -9.27 16.15
N GLU A 65 2.28 -8.64 16.96
CA GLU A 65 1.10 -7.88 16.50
C GLU A 65 1.46 -6.86 15.41
N THR A 66 2.61 -6.19 15.55
CA THR A 66 3.10 -5.22 14.55
C THR A 66 3.32 -5.88 13.20
N GLN A 67 3.92 -7.08 13.16
CA GLN A 67 4.14 -7.79 11.90
C GLN A 67 2.82 -8.21 11.24
N VAL A 68 1.81 -8.62 12.01
CA VAL A 68 0.47 -8.91 11.48
C VAL A 68 -0.15 -7.64 10.90
N SER A 69 -0.04 -6.52 11.63
CA SER A 69 -0.56 -5.22 11.22
C SER A 69 0.10 -4.70 9.94
N ASP A 70 1.42 -4.86 9.80
CA ASP A 70 2.16 -4.48 8.59
C ASP A 70 1.69 -5.26 7.36
N VAL A 71 1.47 -6.57 7.52
CA VAL A 71 0.94 -7.43 6.43
C VAL A 71 -0.50 -7.03 6.09
N TYR A 72 -1.33 -6.68 7.07
CA TYR A 72 -2.68 -6.17 6.82
C TYR A 72 -2.65 -4.83 6.05
N VAL A 73 -1.76 -3.90 6.40
CA VAL A 73 -1.59 -2.65 5.64
C VAL A 73 -1.17 -2.93 4.20
N GLN A 74 -0.25 -3.87 3.98
CA GLN A 74 0.12 -4.30 2.63
C GLN A 74 -1.08 -4.88 1.87
N LEU A 75 -1.90 -5.72 2.50
CA LEU A 75 -3.11 -6.26 1.89
C LEU A 75 -4.08 -5.14 1.46
N GLY A 76 -4.29 -4.14 2.32
CA GLY A 76 -5.11 -2.97 1.98
C GLY A 76 -4.57 -2.18 0.78
N ASN A 77 -3.25 -2.06 0.66
CA ASN A 77 -2.62 -1.41 -0.49
C ASN A 77 -2.84 -2.22 -1.79
N GLU A 78 -2.63 -3.54 -1.77
CA GLU A 78 -2.90 -4.40 -2.92
C GLU A 78 -4.38 -4.38 -3.32
N PHE A 79 -5.28 -4.30 -2.34
CA PHE A 79 -6.71 -4.17 -2.59
C PHE A 79 -7.04 -2.86 -3.33
N ASN A 80 -6.45 -1.73 -2.94
CA ASN A 80 -6.64 -0.44 -3.62
C ASN A 80 -6.09 -0.47 -5.07
N ILE A 81 -4.90 -1.06 -5.26
CA ILE A 81 -4.32 -1.25 -6.60
C ILE A 81 -5.27 -2.08 -7.48
N MET A 82 -5.83 -3.16 -6.93
CA MET A 82 -6.79 -4.02 -7.61
C MET A 82 -8.07 -3.25 -7.98
N VAL A 83 -8.68 -2.52 -7.05
CA VAL A 83 -9.85 -1.67 -7.32
C VAL A 83 -9.57 -0.66 -8.44
N THR A 84 -8.40 0.00 -8.39
CA THR A 84 -7.97 0.97 -9.40
C THR A 84 -7.80 0.30 -10.77
N ALA A 85 -7.28 -0.94 -10.82
CA ALA A 85 -7.14 -1.69 -12.07
C ALA A 85 -8.50 -2.03 -12.69
N PHE A 86 -9.48 -2.48 -11.89
CA PHE A 86 -10.85 -2.78 -12.35
C PHE A 86 -11.62 -1.53 -12.78
N ALA A 87 -11.43 -0.40 -12.09
CA ALA A 87 -12.10 0.87 -12.42
C ALA A 87 -11.84 1.33 -13.87
N ARG A 88 -10.66 1.01 -14.44
CA ARG A 88 -10.33 1.31 -15.85
C ARG A 88 -11.19 0.58 -16.87
N TYR A 89 -11.83 -0.52 -16.45
CA TYR A 89 -12.76 -1.30 -17.27
C TYR A 89 -14.21 -1.00 -16.92
N ASN A 90 -14.46 0.02 -16.09
CA ASN A 90 -15.78 0.44 -15.64
C ASN A 90 -16.54 -0.69 -14.89
N ILE A 91 -15.79 -1.58 -14.23
CA ILE A 91 -16.32 -2.69 -13.43
C ILE A 91 -16.54 -2.19 -12.01
N ASP A 92 -17.77 -2.33 -11.53
CA ASP A 92 -18.14 -1.96 -10.16
C ASP A 92 -17.54 -2.94 -9.15
N MET A 93 -16.97 -2.41 -8.07
CA MET A 93 -16.30 -3.16 -6.99
C MET A 93 -17.00 -2.96 -5.63
N SER A 94 -18.21 -2.38 -5.63
CA SER A 94 -18.94 -2.00 -4.42
C SER A 94 -19.19 -3.16 -3.46
N ASP A 95 -19.39 -4.36 -3.99
CA ASP A 95 -19.62 -5.62 -3.25
C ASP A 95 -18.40 -6.09 -2.46
N VAL A 96 -17.18 -5.68 -2.83
CA VAL A 96 -15.96 -6.09 -2.12
C VAL A 96 -15.39 -4.99 -1.22
N TYR A 97 -15.90 -3.76 -1.26
CA TYR A 97 -15.39 -2.63 -0.45
C TYR A 97 -15.56 -2.81 1.06
N ALA A 98 -16.49 -3.65 1.51
CA ALA A 98 -16.66 -3.96 2.92
C ALA A 98 -15.51 -4.83 3.47
N VAL A 99 -14.86 -5.65 2.62
CA VAL A 99 -13.90 -6.67 3.02
C VAL A 99 -12.73 -6.12 3.86
N PRO A 100 -12.01 -5.05 3.46
CA PRO A 100 -10.89 -4.55 4.27
C PRO A 100 -11.34 -4.10 5.67
N LYS A 101 -12.52 -3.48 5.77
CA LYS A 101 -13.08 -3.02 7.04
C LYS A 101 -13.46 -4.20 7.93
N GLU A 102 -14.14 -5.20 7.39
CA GLU A 102 -14.51 -6.41 8.14
C GLU A 102 -13.26 -7.16 8.62
N LEU A 103 -12.25 -7.28 7.76
CA LEU A 103 -10.97 -7.90 8.09
C LEU A 103 -10.26 -7.14 9.21
N ARG A 104 -10.26 -5.80 9.17
CA ARG A 104 -9.73 -4.96 10.25
C ARG A 104 -10.40 -5.27 11.57
N THR A 105 -11.73 -5.30 11.60
CA THR A 105 -12.50 -5.49 12.84
C THR A 105 -12.18 -6.84 13.50
N VAL A 106 -12.11 -7.93 12.73
CA VAL A 106 -11.76 -9.24 13.29
C VAL A 106 -10.29 -9.31 13.73
N LEU A 107 -9.37 -8.67 12.98
CA LEU A 107 -7.96 -8.62 13.36
C LEU A 107 -7.74 -7.81 14.64
N GLU A 108 -8.40 -6.66 14.79
CA GLU A 108 -8.35 -5.84 16.01
C GLU A 108 -8.84 -6.62 17.23
N GLN A 109 -9.92 -7.41 17.09
CA GLN A 109 -10.41 -8.27 18.17
C GLN A 109 -9.43 -9.41 18.49
N CYS A 110 -8.88 -10.07 17.46
CA CYS A 110 -7.94 -11.18 17.63
C CYS A 110 -6.63 -10.72 18.28
N LEU A 111 -6.10 -9.57 17.86
CA LEU A 111 -4.81 -9.05 18.33
C LEU A 111 -4.89 -8.35 19.70
N ALA A 112 -6.10 -8.02 20.17
CA ALA A 112 -6.31 -7.49 21.51
C ALA A 112 -6.19 -8.56 22.61
N GLU A 113 -6.18 -9.85 22.25
CA GLU A 113 -6.02 -10.99 23.15
C GLU A 113 -4.56 -11.49 23.17
N ASP A 114 -4.19 -12.26 24.19
CA ASP A 114 -2.87 -12.88 24.27
C ASP A 114 -2.67 -13.92 23.13
N PRO A 115 -1.51 -13.92 22.46
CA PRO A 115 -1.24 -14.83 21.35
C PRO A 115 -1.33 -16.30 21.77
N SER A 116 -2.32 -17.01 21.21
CA SER A 116 -2.50 -18.45 21.41
C SER A 116 -3.25 -19.09 20.25
N GLN A 117 -3.09 -20.41 20.09
CA GLN A 117 -3.83 -21.18 19.08
C GLN A 117 -5.35 -21.12 19.31
N GLN A 118 -5.79 -21.12 20.57
CA GLN A 118 -7.21 -21.06 20.91
C GLN A 118 -7.86 -19.75 20.45
N VAL A 119 -7.20 -18.60 20.70
CA VAL A 119 -7.66 -17.29 20.20
C VAL A 119 -7.76 -17.32 18.68
N LEU A 120 -6.72 -17.84 18.01
CA LEU A 120 -6.72 -17.93 16.55
C LEU A 120 -7.88 -18.78 16.02
N GLU A 121 -8.11 -19.96 16.61
CA GLU A 121 -9.19 -20.88 16.22
C GLU A 121 -10.58 -20.28 16.42
N GLN A 122 -10.76 -19.42 17.43
CA GLN A 122 -12.01 -18.70 17.68
C GLN A 122 -12.31 -17.66 16.58
N HIS A 123 -11.30 -16.95 16.10
CA HIS A 123 -11.45 -15.88 15.10
C HIS A 123 -11.36 -16.40 13.64
N MET A 124 -10.73 -17.56 13.42
CA MET A 124 -10.55 -18.17 12.10
C MET A 124 -11.83 -18.43 11.27
N PRO A 125 -12.98 -18.82 11.85
CA PRO A 125 -14.23 -18.93 11.10
C PRO A 125 -14.61 -17.60 10.42
N THR A 126 -14.52 -16.49 11.15
CA THR A 126 -14.83 -15.14 10.65
C THR A 126 -13.83 -14.70 9.58
N VAL A 127 -12.52 -14.88 9.83
CA VAL A 127 -11.48 -14.59 8.84
C VAL A 127 -11.71 -15.40 7.56
N ARG A 128 -12.00 -16.71 7.67
CA ARG A 128 -12.29 -17.57 6.50
C ARG A 128 -13.51 -17.08 5.72
N GLN A 129 -14.57 -16.65 6.40
CA GLN A 129 -15.77 -16.12 5.74
C GLN A 129 -15.46 -14.83 4.95
N ILE A 130 -14.74 -13.88 5.55
CA ILE A 130 -14.35 -12.61 4.91
C ILE A 130 -13.48 -12.89 3.68
N LEU A 131 -12.51 -13.80 3.81
CA LEU A 131 -11.64 -14.19 2.70
C LEU A 131 -12.41 -14.94 1.61
N TYR A 132 -13.37 -15.78 1.97
CA TYR A 132 -14.24 -16.44 1.00
C TYR A 132 -15.04 -15.41 0.18
N ASN A 133 -15.68 -14.45 0.85
CA ASN A 133 -16.43 -13.37 0.20
C ASN A 133 -15.53 -12.56 -0.76
N LEU A 134 -14.29 -12.29 -0.35
CA LEU A 134 -13.30 -11.64 -1.22
C LEU A 134 -13.00 -12.47 -2.47
N LEU A 135 -12.71 -13.76 -2.32
CA LEU A 135 -12.38 -14.65 -3.43
C LEU A 135 -13.56 -14.84 -4.39
N GLU A 136 -14.77 -14.98 -3.86
CA GLU A 136 -15.99 -15.10 -4.65
C GLU A 136 -16.28 -13.82 -5.43
N GLY A 137 -16.21 -12.66 -4.76
CA GLY A 137 -16.33 -11.35 -5.41
C GLY A 137 -15.30 -11.18 -6.52
N LEU A 138 -14.02 -11.44 -6.23
CA LEU A 138 -12.94 -11.35 -7.22
C LEU A 138 -13.16 -12.29 -8.42
N LYS A 139 -13.66 -13.51 -8.20
CA LYS A 139 -13.96 -14.45 -9.29
C LYS A 139 -15.07 -13.91 -10.18
N SER A 140 -16.12 -13.34 -9.59
CA SER A 140 -17.21 -12.71 -10.33
C SER A 140 -16.71 -11.53 -11.17
N LYS A 141 -15.91 -10.63 -10.57
CA LYS A 141 -15.34 -9.46 -11.29
C LYS A 141 -14.37 -9.85 -12.39
N GLN A 142 -13.57 -10.90 -12.18
CA GLN A 142 -12.70 -11.42 -13.24
C GLN A 142 -13.50 -11.95 -14.42
N ASN A 143 -14.64 -12.60 -14.19
CA ASN A 143 -15.53 -13.03 -15.27
C ASN A 143 -16.05 -11.83 -16.08
N ASP A 144 -16.50 -10.77 -15.41
CA ASP A 144 -16.92 -9.54 -16.08
C ASP A 144 -15.78 -8.85 -16.84
N TYR A 145 -14.58 -8.82 -16.26
CA TYR A 145 -13.38 -8.37 -16.94
C TYR A 145 -13.12 -9.13 -18.24
N TRP A 146 -13.17 -10.46 -18.23
CA TRP A 146 -12.95 -11.25 -19.45
C TRP A 146 -14.03 -11.02 -20.51
N ARG A 147 -15.28 -10.76 -20.11
CA ARG A 147 -16.36 -10.39 -21.04
C ARG A 147 -16.06 -9.06 -21.73
N VAL A 148 -15.62 -8.05 -20.99
CA VAL A 148 -15.29 -6.71 -21.53
C VAL A 148 -13.99 -6.73 -22.34
N ALA A 149 -12.95 -7.39 -21.83
CA ALA A 149 -11.64 -7.47 -22.49
C ALA A 149 -11.68 -8.35 -23.75
N GLY A 150 -12.46 -9.44 -23.74
CA GLY A 150 -12.70 -10.29 -24.90
C GLY A 150 -13.54 -9.63 -25.98
N GLY A 151 -14.48 -8.75 -25.60
CA GLY A 151 -15.32 -7.99 -26.53
C GLY A 151 -14.59 -6.86 -27.28
N ARG A 152 -13.39 -6.44 -26.84
CA ARG A 152 -12.57 -5.40 -27.49
C ARG A 152 -11.75 -5.90 -28.70
N ARG A 153 -11.92 -7.14 -29.11
CA ARG A 153 -11.28 -7.74 -30.30
C ARG A 153 -12.27 -7.81 -31.46
N HIS A 154 -12.74 -6.68 -31.97
CA HIS A 154 -13.43 -6.59 -33.26
C HIS A 154 -13.22 -5.23 -33.90
#